data_AF-A0A7S6VY46-F1
#
_entry.id   AF-A0A7S6VY46-F1
#
_cell.length_a   1.000
_cell.length_b   1.000
_cell.length_c   1.000
_cell.angle_alpha   90.00
_cell.angle_beta   90.00
_cell.angle_gamma   90.00
#
_symmetry.space_group_name_H-M   'P 1'
#
loop_
_entity.id
_entity.type
_entity.pdbx_description
1 polymer ?
#
loop_
_entity_poly.entity_id
_entity_poly.type
_entity_poly.pdbx_seq_one_letter_code
_entity_poly.pdbx_strand_id
1 'polypeptide(L)'
;MLNESLGWCGKLPIYSDFIQSNHFRDVEQALMKWMMKGQDHIGEQFFQSYDTRFTLYYYFLESSITDHKRIQGIFFSSHDSRGRHFPFMIFTHQHQLQPTQALQYFDEQLKKMNLDWHLISEQLNADFLTQMQQHLAQIEVNEMFEGDKDLWLELYPQTFHHNFKIDSTNHVVYRKLLIR
;
A
#
# COMPACT_ATOMS: atom_id res chain seq x y z
N MET A 1 11.52 14.69 -13.39
CA MET A 1 12.11 14.23 -12.11
C MET A 1 11.04 13.90 -11.05
N LEU A 2 9.89 13.31 -11.43
CA LEU A 2 8.85 12.85 -10.48
C LEU A 2 8.69 11.32 -10.46
N ASN A 3 9.05 10.60 -11.54
CA ASN A 3 8.97 9.13 -11.56
C ASN A 3 10.04 8.46 -10.68
N GLU A 4 11.15 9.15 -10.35
CA GLU A 4 12.22 8.63 -9.49
C GLU A 4 11.85 8.66 -8.00
N SER A 5 10.76 9.33 -7.61
CA SER A 5 10.31 9.39 -6.21
C SER A 5 9.30 8.30 -5.84
N LEU A 6 8.98 7.40 -6.77
CA LEU A 6 8.04 6.29 -6.58
C LEU A 6 8.75 4.94 -6.58
N GLY A 7 8.46 4.16 -5.55
CA GLY A 7 8.78 2.74 -5.46
C GLY A 7 7.50 1.92 -5.65
N TRP A 8 7.61 0.77 -6.31
CA TRP A 8 6.50 -0.18 -6.37
C TRP A 8 7.01 -1.61 -6.47
N CYS A 9 6.22 -2.55 -5.96
CA CYS A 9 6.49 -3.97 -6.06
C CYS A 9 5.19 -4.80 -5.92
N GLY A 10 5.16 -5.97 -6.54
CA GLY A 10 4.04 -6.90 -6.42
C GLY A 10 3.61 -7.50 -7.76
N LYS A 11 2.31 -7.76 -7.92
CA LYS A 11 1.73 -8.26 -9.18
C LYS A 11 0.63 -7.34 -9.68
N LEU A 12 0.48 -7.28 -10.99
CA LEU A 12 -0.65 -6.64 -11.67
C LEU A 12 -1.16 -7.56 -12.79
N PRO A 13 -2.45 -7.48 -13.17
CA PRO A 13 -3.07 -8.43 -14.10
C PRO A 13 -2.45 -8.50 -15.50
N ILE A 14 -1.66 -7.48 -15.87
CA ILE A 14 -1.04 -7.32 -17.19
C ILE A 14 0.28 -8.08 -17.28
N TYR A 15 0.92 -8.35 -16.15
CA TYR A 15 2.26 -8.93 -16.09
C TYR A 15 2.17 -10.39 -15.66
N SER A 16 3.02 -11.25 -16.23
CA SER A 16 3.04 -12.67 -15.88
C SER A 16 3.79 -12.98 -14.60
N ASP A 17 4.70 -12.09 -14.17
CA ASP A 17 5.56 -12.29 -13.01
C ASP A 17 5.55 -11.05 -12.10
N PHE A 18 6.26 -11.15 -10.98
CA PHE A 18 6.47 -10.02 -10.08
C PHE A 18 7.13 -8.86 -10.81
N ILE A 19 6.63 -7.66 -10.57
CA ILE A 19 7.21 -6.41 -11.06
C ILE A 19 7.68 -5.56 -9.90
N GLN A 20 8.73 -4.79 -10.13
CA GLN A 20 9.31 -3.86 -9.16
C GLN A 20 9.95 -2.67 -9.89
N SER A 21 9.97 -1.49 -9.28
CA SER A 21 10.59 -0.31 -9.90
C SER A 21 12.12 -0.38 -9.86
N ASN A 22 12.69 -1.04 -8.84
CA ASN A 22 14.12 -1.03 -8.50
C ASN A 22 14.67 0.36 -8.12
N HIS A 23 13.83 1.36 -7.86
CA HIS A 23 14.28 2.67 -7.40
C HIS A 23 14.62 2.65 -5.90
N PHE A 24 13.90 1.84 -5.12
CA PHE A 24 14.05 1.73 -3.66
C PHE A 24 14.19 0.27 -3.27
N ARG A 25 15.19 -0.41 -3.85
CA ARG A 25 15.34 -1.86 -3.79
C ARG A 25 15.27 -2.43 -2.37
N ASP A 26 15.89 -1.79 -1.38
CA ASP A 26 15.90 -2.32 -0.02
C ASP A 26 14.51 -2.24 0.64
N VAL A 27 13.76 -1.17 0.39
CA VAL A 27 12.37 -1.00 0.84
C VAL A 27 11.46 -1.99 0.12
N GLU A 28 11.57 -2.08 -1.20
CA GLU A 28 10.80 -3.04 -2.02
C GLU A 28 11.02 -4.47 -1.53
N GLN A 29 12.26 -4.87 -1.29
CA GLN A 29 12.58 -6.20 -0.75
C GLN A 29 12.02 -6.40 0.65
N ALA A 30 12.07 -5.40 1.52
CA ALA A 30 11.54 -5.50 2.86
C ALA A 30 10.02 -5.62 2.86
N LEU A 31 9.31 -4.82 2.06
CA LEU A 31 7.86 -4.91 1.86
C LEU A 31 7.46 -6.27 1.28
N MET A 32 8.18 -6.76 0.26
CA MET A 32 7.93 -8.09 -0.30
C MET A 32 8.17 -9.20 0.73
N LYS A 33 9.27 -9.14 1.50
CA LYS A 33 9.56 -10.09 2.58
C LYS A 33 8.50 -10.02 3.67
N TRP A 34 8.03 -8.82 4.03
CA TRP A 34 6.97 -8.60 4.99
C TRP A 34 5.68 -9.28 4.55
N MET A 35 5.26 -9.07 3.30
CA MET A 35 4.10 -9.74 2.72
C MET A 35 4.24 -11.26 2.74
N MET A 36 5.39 -11.80 2.33
CA MET A 36 5.61 -13.24 2.29
C MET A 36 5.72 -13.87 3.69
N LYS A 37 6.28 -13.15 4.67
CA LYS A 37 6.47 -13.62 6.06
C LYS A 37 5.28 -13.34 6.97
N GLY A 38 4.36 -12.46 6.58
CA GLY A 38 3.16 -12.10 7.35
C GLY A 38 2.14 -13.23 7.53
N GLN A 39 2.53 -14.48 7.23
CA GLN A 39 1.75 -15.71 7.30
C GLN A 39 1.19 -16.07 8.68
N ASP A 40 1.39 -15.27 9.73
CA ASP A 40 0.89 -15.61 11.06
C ASP A 40 -0.21 -14.69 11.63
N HIS A 41 -0.45 -13.46 11.15
CA HIS A 41 -1.47 -12.57 11.78
C HIS A 41 -2.21 -11.65 10.79
N ILE A 42 -1.54 -10.66 10.18
CA ILE A 42 -2.20 -9.67 9.31
C ILE A 42 -2.06 -10.02 7.85
N GLY A 43 -0.85 -10.39 7.40
CA GLY A 43 -0.65 -10.94 6.07
C GLY A 43 -1.52 -12.17 5.85
N GLU A 44 -1.66 -13.04 6.85
CA GLU A 44 -2.54 -14.21 6.81
C GLU A 44 -4.03 -13.84 6.71
N GLN A 45 -4.54 -12.94 7.56
CA GLN A 45 -5.92 -12.44 7.43
C GLN A 45 -6.17 -11.80 6.05
N PHE A 46 -5.17 -11.14 5.48
CA PHE A 46 -5.24 -10.60 4.13
C PHE A 46 -5.22 -11.67 3.04
N PHE A 47 -4.34 -12.68 3.14
CA PHE A 47 -4.30 -13.78 2.17
C PHE A 47 -5.53 -14.68 2.26
N GLN A 48 -6.09 -14.89 3.46
CA GLN A 48 -7.31 -15.67 3.68
C GLN A 48 -8.58 -14.94 3.21
N SER A 49 -8.63 -13.61 3.34
CA SER A 49 -9.75 -12.79 2.81
C SER A 49 -9.64 -12.49 1.31
N TYR A 50 -8.43 -12.63 0.75
CA TYR A 50 -8.10 -12.38 -0.65
C TYR A 50 -8.96 -13.14 -1.64
N ASP A 51 -9.39 -14.35 -1.26
CA ASP A 51 -10.18 -15.24 -2.11
C ASP A 51 -11.64 -14.76 -2.27
N THR A 52 -12.05 -13.70 -1.57
CA THR A 52 -13.46 -13.27 -1.57
C THR A 52 -13.72 -11.83 -1.97
N ARG A 53 -12.83 -10.86 -1.68
CA ARG A 53 -13.08 -9.42 -1.92
C ARG A 53 -11.79 -8.62 -2.21
N PHE A 54 -11.91 -7.63 -3.12
CA PHE A 54 -10.86 -6.65 -3.35
C PHE A 54 -10.73 -5.70 -2.14
N THR A 55 -9.49 -5.38 -1.76
CA THR A 55 -9.19 -4.44 -0.68
C THR A 55 -8.16 -3.41 -1.13
N LEU A 56 -8.26 -2.19 -0.60
CA LEU A 56 -7.30 -1.12 -0.79
C LEU A 56 -7.00 -0.46 0.56
N TYR A 57 -5.72 -0.36 0.89
CA TYR A 57 -5.22 0.32 2.07
C TYR A 57 -4.32 1.48 1.68
N TYR A 58 -4.45 2.59 2.39
CA TYR A 58 -3.43 3.63 2.45
C TYR A 58 -2.56 3.42 3.69
N TYR A 59 -1.26 3.59 3.58
CA TYR A 59 -0.37 3.43 4.72
C TYR A 59 0.66 4.53 4.84
N PHE A 60 1.12 4.70 6.07
CA PHE A 60 2.33 5.41 6.44
C PHE A 60 3.17 4.48 7.28
N LEU A 61 4.44 4.34 6.93
CA LEU A 61 5.39 3.52 7.67
C LEU A 61 6.62 4.33 8.02
N GLU A 62 7.09 4.21 9.25
CA GLU A 62 8.44 4.62 9.59
C GLU A 62 9.43 3.66 8.91
N SER A 63 10.42 4.22 8.22
CA SER A 63 11.44 3.43 7.54
C SER A 63 12.79 3.69 8.19
N SER A 64 13.37 2.64 8.75
CA SER A 64 14.78 2.59 9.15
C SER A 64 15.70 2.01 8.08
N ILE A 65 15.15 1.55 6.94
CA ILE A 65 15.93 1.03 5.81
C ILE A 65 16.56 2.14 5.00
N THR A 66 15.89 3.28 4.91
CA THR A 66 16.27 4.36 4.00
C THR A 66 16.67 5.59 4.79
N ASP A 67 17.53 6.42 4.21
CA ASP A 67 17.81 7.77 4.73
C ASP A 67 16.52 8.60 4.88
N HIS A 68 15.50 8.23 4.13
CA HIS A 68 14.13 8.72 4.27
C HIS A 68 13.45 8.03 5.45
N LYS A 69 13.18 8.81 6.50
CA LYS A 69 12.59 8.32 7.77
C LYS A 69 11.18 7.74 7.65
N ARG A 70 10.47 8.01 6.55
CA ARG A 70 9.07 7.62 6.39
C ARG A 70 8.75 7.20 4.95
N ILE A 71 7.77 6.35 4.76
CA ILE A 71 7.14 6.12 3.46
C ILE A 71 5.65 6.26 3.60
N GLN A 72 5.00 6.70 2.52
CA GLN A 72 3.55 6.62 2.40
C GLN A 72 3.20 5.95 1.08
N GLY A 73 2.13 5.17 1.07
CA GLY A 73 1.80 4.34 -0.08
C GLY A 73 0.39 3.79 -0.05
N ILE A 74 0.06 3.07 -1.12
CA ILE A 74 -1.10 2.20 -1.14
C ILE A 74 -0.69 0.75 -1.33
N PHE A 75 -1.54 -0.11 -0.80
CA PHE A 75 -1.48 -1.55 -0.88
C PHE A 75 -2.85 -2.06 -1.32
N PHE A 76 -2.93 -2.95 -2.30
CA PHE A 76 -4.21 -3.51 -2.72
C PHE A 76 -4.14 -4.95 -3.20
N SER A 77 -5.29 -5.62 -3.13
CA SER A 77 -5.48 -6.97 -3.68
C SER A 77 -5.30 -6.97 -5.20
N SER A 78 -4.48 -7.89 -5.73
CA SER A 78 -4.13 -8.00 -7.15
C SER A 78 -3.72 -9.44 -7.51
N HIS A 79 -3.45 -9.67 -8.78
CA HIS A 79 -3.04 -10.97 -9.33
C HIS A 79 -2.18 -10.74 -10.57
N ASP A 80 -1.42 -11.74 -11.01
CA ASP A 80 -0.78 -11.70 -12.33
C ASP A 80 -1.70 -12.17 -13.45
N SER A 81 -1.25 -12.07 -14.70
CA SER A 81 -1.98 -12.53 -15.88
C SER A 81 -2.30 -14.02 -15.90
N ARG A 82 -1.75 -14.81 -14.96
CA ARG A 82 -2.05 -16.24 -14.78
C ARG A 82 -3.01 -16.50 -13.62
N GLY A 83 -3.55 -15.46 -12.99
CA GLY A 83 -4.46 -15.55 -11.86
C GLY A 83 -3.77 -15.90 -10.53
N ARG A 84 -2.44 -15.86 -10.44
CA ARG A 84 -1.74 -16.13 -9.17
C ARG A 84 -1.78 -14.88 -8.30
N HIS A 85 -2.58 -14.93 -7.25
CA HIS A 85 -2.80 -13.84 -6.32
C HIS A 85 -1.52 -13.43 -5.58
N PHE A 86 -1.24 -12.12 -5.60
CA PHE A 86 -0.26 -11.46 -4.74
C PHE A 86 -0.50 -9.96 -4.82
N PRO A 87 -0.46 -9.23 -3.70
CA PRO A 87 -0.83 -7.83 -3.69
C PRO A 87 0.17 -6.94 -4.40
N PHE A 88 -0.30 -5.75 -4.73
CA PHE A 88 0.54 -4.69 -5.28
C PHE A 88 0.73 -3.58 -4.26
N MET A 89 1.95 -3.05 -4.20
CA MET A 89 2.32 -1.92 -3.37
C MET A 89 2.98 -0.86 -4.22
N ILE A 90 2.59 0.40 -4.00
CA ILE A 90 3.24 1.58 -4.57
C ILE A 90 3.36 2.64 -3.47
N PHE A 91 4.51 3.30 -3.41
CA PHE A 91 4.85 4.20 -2.32
C PHE A 91 5.77 5.33 -2.77
N THR A 92 5.89 6.34 -1.91
CA THR A 92 6.82 7.46 -2.04
C THR A 92 7.49 7.78 -0.71
N HIS A 93 8.70 8.33 -0.80
CA HIS A 93 9.43 8.93 0.31
C HIS A 93 9.18 10.44 0.44
N GLN A 94 8.31 11.03 -0.38
CA GLN A 94 8.01 12.46 -0.29
C GLN A 94 7.06 12.73 0.90
N HIS A 95 7.64 12.95 2.08
CA HIS A 95 6.88 13.15 3.32
C HIS A 95 6.02 14.42 3.35
N GLN A 96 6.31 15.38 2.47
CA GLN A 96 5.58 16.64 2.37
C GLN A 96 4.29 16.52 1.57
N LEU A 97 4.11 15.43 0.79
CA LEU A 97 2.89 15.21 0.04
C LEU A 97 1.75 14.87 0.99
N GLN A 98 0.62 15.54 0.83
CA GLN A 98 -0.63 15.15 1.46
C GLN A 98 -1.11 13.81 0.87
N PRO A 99 -1.84 12.97 1.63
CA PRO A 99 -2.33 11.67 1.14
C PRO A 99 -3.10 11.72 -0.17
N THR A 100 -3.92 12.74 -0.34
CA THR A 100 -4.70 12.96 -1.56
C THR A 100 -3.79 13.20 -2.77
N GLN A 101 -2.72 13.97 -2.59
CA GLN A 101 -1.71 14.23 -3.63
C GLN A 101 -0.88 12.98 -3.92
N ALA A 102 -0.44 12.26 -2.88
CA ALA A 102 0.29 11.01 -3.04
C ALA A 102 -0.55 9.97 -3.80
N LEU A 103 -1.82 9.82 -3.45
CA LEU A 103 -2.73 8.91 -4.14
C LEU A 103 -2.94 9.29 -5.61
N GLN A 104 -2.96 10.58 -5.94
CA GLN A 104 -2.98 11.04 -7.32
C GLN A 104 -1.72 10.63 -8.08
N TYR A 105 -0.55 10.80 -7.49
CA TYR A 105 0.71 10.35 -8.10
C TYR A 105 0.73 8.83 -8.33
N PHE A 106 0.19 8.06 -7.39
CA PHE A 106 0.10 6.61 -7.55
C PHE A 106 -0.85 6.23 -8.70
N ASP A 107 -2.02 6.85 -8.80
CA ASP A 107 -2.97 6.61 -9.89
C ASP A 107 -2.37 6.93 -11.27
N GLU A 108 -1.69 8.08 -11.40
CA GLU A 108 -0.99 8.45 -12.64
C GLU A 108 0.09 7.42 -13.02
N GLN A 109 0.83 6.90 -12.04
CA GLN A 109 1.84 5.88 -12.28
C GLN A 109 1.23 4.53 -12.66
N LEU A 110 0.15 4.11 -12.01
CA LEU A 110 -0.57 2.89 -12.32
C LEU A 110 -1.16 2.93 -13.74
N LYS A 111 -1.71 4.09 -14.15
CA LYS A 111 -2.16 4.33 -15.53
C LYS A 111 -1.02 4.22 -16.55
N LYS A 112 0.18 4.73 -16.24
CA LYS A 112 1.38 4.55 -17.09
C LYS A 112 1.83 3.08 -17.19
N MET A 113 1.52 2.27 -16.17
CA MET A 113 1.73 0.82 -16.17
C MET A 113 0.57 0.09 -16.88
N ASN A 114 -0.29 0.81 -17.59
CA ASN A 114 -1.48 0.35 -18.28
C ASN A 114 -2.53 -0.32 -17.38
N LEU A 115 -2.50 -0.07 -16.06
CA LEU A 115 -3.47 -0.65 -15.15
C LEU A 115 -4.86 -0.03 -15.38
N ASP A 116 -5.84 -0.90 -15.60
CA ASP A 116 -7.26 -0.60 -15.46
C ASP A 116 -7.78 -1.34 -14.21
N TRP A 117 -8.42 -0.62 -13.30
CA TRP A 117 -8.97 -1.16 -12.06
C TRP A 117 -10.01 -2.26 -12.30
N HIS A 118 -10.71 -2.22 -13.43
CA HIS A 118 -11.65 -3.27 -13.83
C HIS A 118 -10.95 -4.61 -14.08
N LEU A 119 -9.66 -4.61 -14.47
CA LEU A 119 -8.87 -5.83 -14.62
C LEU A 119 -8.53 -6.47 -13.27
N ILE A 120 -8.59 -5.72 -12.17
CA ILE A 120 -8.37 -6.26 -10.83
C ILE A 120 -9.65 -6.84 -10.25
N SER A 121 -10.77 -6.12 -10.41
CA SER A 121 -12.09 -6.56 -9.95
C SER A 121 -13.17 -5.87 -10.77
N GLU A 122 -14.18 -6.64 -11.21
CA GLU A 122 -15.29 -6.16 -12.02
C GLU A 122 -16.12 -5.05 -11.32
N GLN A 123 -16.04 -4.99 -9.98
CA GLN A 123 -16.74 -3.99 -9.17
C GLN A 123 -16.05 -2.61 -9.19
N LEU A 124 -14.81 -2.55 -9.66
CA LEU A 124 -14.03 -1.32 -9.73
C LEU A 124 -14.09 -0.74 -11.15
N ASN A 125 -14.11 0.58 -11.22
CA ASN A 125 -14.05 1.31 -12.48
C ASN A 125 -12.81 2.21 -12.53
N ALA A 126 -12.56 2.84 -13.67
CA ALA A 126 -11.39 3.68 -13.91
C ALA A 126 -11.29 4.90 -12.96
N ASP A 127 -12.40 5.32 -12.36
CA ASP A 127 -12.47 6.45 -11.42
C ASP A 127 -12.35 6.01 -9.94
N PHE A 128 -12.13 4.72 -9.69
CA PHE A 128 -12.10 4.15 -8.34
C PHE A 128 -11.12 4.88 -7.42
N LEU A 129 -9.85 5.07 -7.84
CA LEU A 129 -8.88 5.80 -7.01
C LEU A 129 -9.24 7.28 -6.82
N THR A 130 -9.85 7.92 -7.80
CA THR A 130 -10.34 9.30 -7.67
C THR A 130 -11.42 9.40 -6.58
N GLN A 131 -12.31 8.41 -6.48
CA GLN A 131 -13.28 8.34 -5.38
C GLN A 131 -12.56 8.15 -4.04
N MET A 132 -11.57 7.27 -3.98
CA MET A 132 -10.77 7.06 -2.76
C MET A 132 -10.01 8.32 -2.31
N GLN A 133 -9.58 9.18 -3.25
CA GLN A 133 -9.01 10.50 -2.92
C GLN A 133 -10.04 11.40 -2.23
N GLN A 134 -11.29 11.42 -2.69
CA GLN A 134 -12.36 12.21 -2.06
C GLN A 134 -12.64 11.74 -0.63
N HIS A 135 -12.59 10.42 -0.40
CA HIS A 135 -12.71 9.84 0.94
C HIS A 135 -11.52 10.22 1.83
N LEU A 136 -10.28 10.10 1.32
CA LEU A 136 -9.09 10.53 2.04
C LEU A 136 -9.11 12.03 2.38
N ALA A 137 -9.69 12.88 1.53
CA ALA A 137 -9.80 14.31 1.78
C ALA A 137 -10.71 14.65 2.97
N GLN A 138 -11.64 13.75 3.33
CA GLN A 138 -12.53 13.89 4.49
C GLN A 138 -11.89 13.43 5.79
N ILE A 139 -10.79 12.68 5.71
CA ILE A 139 -10.03 12.22 6.86
C ILE A 139 -9.10 13.37 7.28
N GLU A 140 -9.27 13.89 8.50
CA GLU A 140 -8.37 14.92 9.05
C GLU A 140 -6.97 14.35 9.28
N VAL A 141 -6.15 14.39 8.23
CA VAL A 141 -4.79 13.84 8.25
C VAL A 141 -3.89 14.58 9.26
N ASN A 142 -4.23 15.81 9.64
CA ASN A 142 -3.46 16.61 10.59
C ASN A 142 -3.36 15.95 11.98
N GLU A 143 -4.34 15.14 12.40
CA GLU A 143 -4.28 14.37 13.66
C GLU A 143 -3.59 12.99 13.48
N MET A 144 -3.31 12.57 12.25
CA MET A 144 -2.67 11.29 11.94
C MET A 144 -1.15 11.32 12.07
N PHE A 145 -0.56 12.51 12.17
CA PHE A 145 0.89 12.72 12.20
C PHE A 145 1.48 12.88 13.60
N GLU A 146 0.69 12.71 14.67
CA GLU A 146 1.18 12.76 16.04
C GLU A 146 1.98 11.49 16.41
N GLY A 147 3.24 11.42 15.97
CA GLY A 147 4.27 10.51 16.50
C GLY A 147 5.02 9.61 15.50
N ASP A 148 5.90 8.78 16.05
CA ASP A 148 6.69 7.71 15.41
C ASP A 148 5.86 6.42 15.29
N LYS A 149 4.66 6.52 14.70
CA LYS A 149 3.73 5.38 14.58
C LYS A 149 3.45 5.06 13.12
N ASP A 150 3.42 3.77 12.81
CA ASP A 150 2.90 3.24 11.56
C ASP A 150 1.37 3.39 11.54
N LEU A 151 0.82 3.73 10.38
CA LEU A 151 -0.62 3.91 10.18
C LEU A 151 -1.08 3.16 8.94
N TRP A 152 -2.22 2.47 9.06
CA TRP A 152 -2.91 1.80 7.95
C TRP A 152 -4.38 2.19 7.96
N LEU A 153 -4.88 2.60 6.80
CA LEU A 153 -6.25 3.06 6.58
C LEU A 153 -6.88 2.20 5.50
N GLU A 154 -7.92 1.45 5.85
CA GLU A 154 -8.72 0.73 4.86
C GLU A 154 -9.58 1.73 4.08
N LEU A 155 -9.35 1.84 2.78
CA LEU A 155 -10.12 2.70 1.89
C LEU A 155 -11.30 1.95 1.26
N TYR A 156 -11.19 0.63 1.06
CA TYR A 156 -12.19 -0.20 0.40
C TYR A 156 -12.13 -1.65 0.91
N PRO A 157 -13.28 -2.37 1.09
CA PRO A 157 -14.65 -2.07 0.64
C PRO A 157 -15.49 -1.15 1.55
N GLN A 158 -15.07 -0.90 2.78
CA GLN A 158 -15.66 0.13 3.63
C GLN A 158 -14.55 1.03 4.17
N THR A 159 -14.74 2.35 4.08
CA THR A 159 -13.94 3.32 4.81
C THR A 159 -14.27 3.20 6.28
N PHE A 160 -13.72 2.19 6.94
CA PHE A 160 -13.88 2.05 8.36
C PHE A 160 -13.11 3.18 9.04
N HIS A 161 -13.78 3.90 9.95
CA HIS A 161 -13.14 4.69 11.01
C HIS A 161 -12.37 3.80 12.01
N HIS A 162 -11.83 2.66 11.57
CA HIS A 162 -10.87 1.87 12.33
C HIS A 162 -9.53 2.56 12.25
N ASN A 163 -9.39 3.58 13.09
CA ASN A 163 -8.11 4.03 13.58
C ASN A 163 -7.45 2.81 14.26
N PHE A 164 -6.69 2.00 13.52
CA PHE A 164 -5.72 1.11 14.12
C PHE A 164 -4.58 1.96 14.70
N LYS A 165 -4.89 2.69 15.78
CA LYS A 165 -3.91 3.38 16.61
C LYS A 165 -3.27 2.30 17.48
N ILE A 166 -2.20 1.69 16.98
CA ILE A 166 -1.39 0.80 17.81
C ILE A 166 -0.61 1.72 18.74
N ASP A 167 -1.00 1.72 20.02
CA ASP A 167 -0.17 2.33 21.04
C ASP A 167 1.19 1.66 21.03
N SER A 168 2.23 2.49 21.00
CA SER A 168 3.59 2.01 21.05
C SER A 168 3.68 1.04 22.24
N THR A 169 4.18 -0.17 21.95
CA THR A 169 4.52 -1.23 22.90
C THR A 169 3.42 -2.24 23.27
N ASN A 170 3.18 -3.21 22.37
CA ASN A 170 3.10 -4.61 22.78
C ASN A 170 3.98 -5.48 21.87
N HIS A 171 5.06 -5.97 22.48
CA HIS A 171 6.39 -6.13 21.90
C HIS A 171 6.70 -7.44 21.14
N VAL A 172 5.73 -8.25 20.70
CA VAL A 172 6.05 -9.60 20.19
C VAL A 172 5.64 -9.84 18.73
N VAL A 173 4.52 -9.29 18.26
CA VAL A 173 4.02 -9.62 16.92
C VAL A 173 4.56 -8.67 15.83
N TYR A 174 4.82 -7.40 16.16
CA TYR A 174 5.20 -6.38 15.17
C TYR A 174 6.70 -6.10 15.04
N ARG A 175 7.53 -6.48 16.02
CA ARG A 175 8.99 -6.28 15.97
C ARG A 175 9.72 -7.10 14.89
N LYS A 176 9.00 -7.94 14.15
CA LYS A 176 9.51 -8.64 12.95
C LYS A 176 9.09 -7.98 11.63
N LEU A 177 8.20 -6.98 11.66
CA LEU A 177 7.68 -6.30 10.47
C LEU A 177 8.52 -5.08 10.07
N LEU A 178 9.27 -4.53 11.01
CA LEU A 178 10.36 -3.61 10.72
C LEU A 178 11.66 -4.42 10.72
N ILE A 179 12.16 -4.70 9.52
CA ILE A 179 13.55 -4.43 9.16
C ILE A 179 14.56 -4.89 10.23
N ARG A 180 15.21 -6.02 9.97
CA ARG A 180 16.63 -6.16 10.31
C ARG A 180 17.43 -6.05 9.03
#